data_AF-A0A831K1P2-F1
#
_entry.id   AF-A0A831K1P2-F1
#
_cell.length_a   1.000
_cell.length_b   1.000
_cell.length_c   1.000
_cell.angle_alpha   90.00
_cell.angle_beta   90.00
_cell.angle_gamma   90.00
#
_symmetry.space_group_name_H-M   'P 1'
#
loop_
_entity.id
_entity.type
_entity.pdbx_description
1 polymer ?
#
loop_
_entity_poly.entity_id
_entity_poly.type
_entity_poly.pdbx_seq_one_letter_code
_entity_poly.pdbx_strand_id
1 'polypeptide(L)'
;MNALKRLSRDVRVRHSISWSILVLVLLGMVLGIGRATEKIDYIWQWQRMPRYLYFHKQIDITATDPGTVSAIRDDGKDRVVVLRTFDGKDETYRVPAGEVEVYEGDNLDSGDVIGSYKKWVPGILLIGLWLTLKMSFISVILAVFIGLITGLARISSSPAPKWLAIGYIELIRGTPLLVQIYIFYFFIGQ
;
A
#
# COMPACT_ATOMS: atom_id res chain seq x y z
N MET A 1 -41.00 50.27 -30.13
CA MET A 1 -40.48 48.88 -30.04
C MET A 1 -38.96 48.74 -30.28
N ASN A 2 -38.21 49.80 -30.65
CA ASN A 2 -36.78 49.71 -31.00
C ASN A 2 -35.76 50.16 -29.93
N ALA A 3 -36.19 50.85 -28.86
CA ALA A 3 -35.26 51.35 -27.83
C ALA A 3 -34.80 50.25 -26.85
N LEU A 4 -35.70 49.33 -26.47
CA LEU A 4 -35.41 48.24 -25.52
C LEU A 4 -34.52 47.13 -26.12
N LYS A 5 -34.50 46.98 -27.45
CA LYS A 5 -33.64 46.02 -28.16
C LYS A 5 -32.19 46.49 -28.30
N ARG A 6 -31.89 47.75 -27.97
CA ARG A 6 -30.55 48.37 -28.13
C ARG A 6 -29.70 48.27 -26.86
N LEU A 7 -30.33 48.24 -25.68
CA LEU A 7 -29.67 48.05 -24.38
C LEU A 7 -29.14 46.61 -24.17
N SER A 8 -29.68 45.62 -24.88
CA SER A 8 -29.21 44.22 -24.78
C SER A 8 -27.98 43.93 -25.66
N ARG A 9 -27.46 44.94 -26.39
CA ARG A 9 -26.34 44.81 -27.32
C ARG A 9 -25.09 45.57 -26.86
N ASP A 10 -25.03 45.94 -25.58
CA ASP A 10 -23.81 46.45 -24.94
C ASP A 10 -23.05 45.29 -24.30
N VAL A 11 -21.99 44.83 -24.98
CA VAL A 11 -21.13 43.72 -24.54
C VAL A 11 -20.61 43.96 -23.12
N ARG A 12 -20.40 45.23 -22.73
CA ARG A 12 -19.97 45.65 -21.39
C ARG A 12 -21.00 45.35 -20.29
N VAL A 13 -22.29 45.56 -20.56
CA VAL A 13 -23.37 45.29 -19.58
C VAL A 13 -23.61 43.79 -19.46
N ARG A 14 -23.60 43.05 -20.59
CA ARG A 14 -23.71 41.58 -20.58
C ARG A 14 -22.54 40.93 -19.82
N HIS A 15 -21.33 41.44 -20.01
CA HIS A 15 -20.14 41.00 -19.29
C HIS A 15 -20.26 41.28 -17.79
N SER A 16 -20.69 42.50 -17.39
CA SER A 16 -20.88 42.83 -15.97
C SER A 16 -21.91 41.93 -15.27
N ILE A 17 -23.03 41.61 -15.93
CA ILE A 17 -24.06 40.72 -15.38
C ILE A 17 -23.54 39.29 -15.26
N SER A 18 -22.78 38.79 -16.25
CA SER A 18 -22.12 37.48 -16.18
C SER A 18 -21.14 37.38 -15.01
N TRP A 19 -20.35 38.44 -14.75
CA TRP A 19 -19.45 38.49 -13.59
C TRP A 19 -20.21 38.52 -12.26
N SER A 20 -21.33 39.26 -12.17
CA SER A 20 -22.16 39.27 -10.96
C SER A 20 -22.80 37.91 -10.68
N ILE A 21 -23.29 37.21 -11.71
CA ILE A 21 -23.83 35.84 -11.57
C ILE A 21 -22.73 34.87 -11.15
N LEU A 22 -21.54 34.95 -11.76
CA LEU A 22 -20.40 34.11 -11.41
C LEU A 22 -19.97 34.34 -9.95
N VAL A 23 -19.92 35.60 -9.51
CA VAL A 23 -19.61 35.94 -8.11
C VAL A 23 -20.67 35.39 -7.16
N LEU A 24 -21.96 35.50 -7.50
CA LEU A 24 -23.05 34.93 -6.69
C LEU A 24 -22.98 33.40 -6.59
N VAL A 25 -22.68 32.72 -7.71
CA VAL A 25 -22.52 31.26 -7.74
C VAL A 25 -21.30 30.84 -6.90
N LEU A 26 -20.17 31.52 -7.06
CA LEU A 26 -18.98 31.26 -6.25
C LEU A 26 -19.23 31.51 -4.76
N LEU A 27 -19.92 32.61 -4.40
CA LEU A 27 -20.29 32.91 -3.03
C LEU A 27 -21.21 31.83 -2.46
N GLY A 28 -22.20 31.38 -3.24
CA GLY A 28 -23.07 30.26 -2.88
C GLY A 28 -22.31 28.95 -2.69
N MET A 29 -21.31 28.67 -3.53
CA MET A 29 -20.47 27.47 -3.44
C MET A 29 -19.58 27.52 -2.18
N VAL A 30 -18.99 28.67 -1.87
CA VAL A 30 -18.19 28.86 -0.64
C VAL A 30 -19.05 28.70 0.61
N LEU A 31 -20.23 29.32 0.64
CA LEU A 31 -21.16 29.19 1.76
C LEU A 31 -21.67 27.74 1.90
N GLY A 32 -21.95 27.08 0.78
CA GLY A 32 -22.36 25.67 0.73
C GLY A 32 -21.28 24.73 1.24
N ILE A 33 -20.03 24.92 0.82
CA ILE A 33 -18.88 24.14 1.31
C ILE A 33 -18.68 24.39 2.81
N GLY A 34 -18.72 25.65 3.27
CA GLY A 34 -18.58 25.97 4.69
C GLY A 34 -19.64 25.28 5.55
N ARG A 35 -20.90 25.34 5.13
CA ARG A 35 -22.02 24.65 5.80
C ARG A 35 -21.89 23.13 5.76
N ALA A 36 -21.34 22.57 4.69
CA ALA A 36 -21.10 21.14 4.57
C ALA A 36 -19.95 20.70 5.49
N THR A 37 -18.88 21.48 5.60
CA THR A 37 -17.74 21.20 6.48
C THR A 37 -18.14 21.16 7.95
N GLU A 38 -19.04 22.06 8.39
CA GLU A 38 -19.58 22.04 9.76
C GLU A 38 -20.39 20.77 10.08
N LYS A 39 -20.95 20.09 9.08
CA LYS A 39 -21.72 18.84 9.26
C LYS A 39 -20.85 17.58 9.25
N ILE A 40 -19.59 17.69 8.88
CA ILE A 40 -18.68 16.55 8.89
C ILE A 40 -18.04 16.53 10.27
N ASP A 41 -18.49 15.63 11.14
CA ASP A 41 -17.83 15.30 12.41
C ASP A 41 -16.50 14.57 12.14
N TYR A 42 -15.57 15.28 11.52
CA TYR A 42 -14.27 14.75 11.16
C TYR A 42 -13.41 14.67 12.41
N ILE A 43 -13.23 13.46 12.92
CA ILE A 43 -12.30 13.19 14.02
C ILE A 43 -10.96 12.80 13.41
N TRP A 44 -10.00 13.73 13.35
CA TRP A 44 -8.63 13.44 12.92
C TRP A 44 -7.97 12.43 13.88
N GLN A 45 -7.70 11.21 13.39
CA GLN A 45 -7.10 10.11 14.17
C GLN A 45 -5.61 9.93 13.87
N TRP A 46 -4.83 11.02 13.83
CA TRP A 46 -3.38 10.96 13.59
C TRP A 46 -2.65 9.97 14.50
N GLN A 47 -3.17 9.73 15.70
CA GLN A 47 -2.60 8.77 16.65
C GLN A 47 -2.66 7.30 16.19
N ARG A 48 -3.50 6.95 15.21
CA ARG A 48 -3.56 5.59 14.66
C ARG A 48 -2.53 5.37 13.55
N MET A 49 -2.07 6.43 12.89
CA MET A 49 -1.18 6.34 11.74
C MET A 49 0.14 5.60 12.04
N PRO A 50 0.84 5.87 13.17
CA PRO A 50 2.10 5.20 13.49
C PRO A 50 1.99 3.67 13.52
N ARG A 51 0.85 3.11 13.93
CA ARG A 51 0.62 1.66 13.97
C ARG A 51 0.67 1.02 12.58
N TYR A 52 0.34 1.75 11.52
CA TYR A 52 0.41 1.25 10.14
C TYR A 52 1.80 1.39 9.50
N LEU A 53 2.70 2.14 10.14
CA LEU A 53 4.11 2.20 9.78
C LEU A 53 4.93 1.14 10.51
N TYR A 54 4.65 0.95 11.81
CA TYR A 54 5.43 0.06 12.66
C TYR A 54 4.58 -0.41 13.85
N PHE A 55 4.51 -1.72 14.09
CA PHE A 55 3.72 -2.27 15.20
C PHE A 55 4.40 -3.47 15.85
N HIS A 56 4.04 -3.71 17.10
CA HIS A 56 4.41 -4.91 17.83
C HIS A 56 3.39 -6.00 17.52
N LYS A 57 3.83 -7.08 16.88
CA LYS A 57 3.03 -8.28 16.70
C LYS A 57 3.38 -9.24 17.83
N GLN A 58 2.38 -9.66 18.60
CA GLN A 58 2.52 -10.79 19.52
C GLN A 58 2.48 -12.08 18.70
N ILE A 59 3.48 -12.93 18.87
CA ILE A 59 3.58 -14.22 18.20
C ILE A 59 3.48 -15.27 19.29
N ASP A 60 2.44 -16.09 19.18
CA ASP A 60 2.11 -17.13 20.13
C ASP A 60 2.80 -18.42 19.67
N ILE A 61 3.48 -19.08 20.60
CA ILE A 61 4.12 -20.37 20.39
C ILE A 61 3.17 -21.41 20.94
N THR A 62 2.76 -22.33 20.06
CA THR A 62 1.70 -23.29 20.33
C THR A 62 2.26 -24.70 20.45
N ALA A 63 1.66 -25.53 21.31
CA ALA A 63 1.98 -26.94 21.41
C ALA A 63 1.56 -27.69 20.14
N THR A 64 2.50 -28.43 19.56
CA THR A 64 2.25 -29.28 18.38
C THR A 64 1.53 -30.55 18.81
N ASP A 65 2.00 -31.18 19.89
CA ASP A 65 1.50 -32.44 20.42
C ASP A 65 1.02 -32.29 21.87
N PRO A 66 0.04 -33.10 22.31
CA PRO A 66 -0.49 -33.03 23.67
C PRO A 66 0.50 -33.66 24.67
N GLY A 67 0.67 -33.04 25.82
CA GLY A 67 1.62 -33.48 26.83
C GLY A 67 1.62 -32.65 28.11
N THR A 68 2.49 -33.01 29.05
CA THR A 68 2.64 -32.30 30.33
C THR A 68 3.91 -31.47 30.35
N VAL A 69 3.85 -30.23 30.85
CA VAL A 69 5.03 -29.38 31.03
C VAL A 69 5.95 -29.98 32.09
N SER A 70 7.10 -30.46 31.67
CA SER A 70 8.05 -31.20 32.51
C SER A 70 9.15 -30.34 33.13
N ALA A 71 9.57 -29.27 32.46
CA ALA A 71 10.52 -28.29 32.98
C ALA A 71 10.46 -26.99 32.17
N ILE A 72 10.67 -25.87 32.86
CA ILE A 72 10.91 -24.56 32.23
C ILE A 72 12.34 -24.13 32.58
N ARG A 73 13.21 -24.04 31.56
CA ARG A 73 14.61 -23.65 31.73
C ARG A 73 14.85 -22.24 31.18
N ASP A 74 15.49 -21.40 31.96
CA ASP A 74 16.01 -20.12 31.47
C ASP A 74 17.34 -20.36 30.72
N ASP A 75 17.39 -20.03 29.43
CA ASP A 75 18.57 -20.14 28.57
C ASP A 75 18.99 -18.74 28.10
N GLY A 76 19.63 -18.00 29.00
CA GLY A 76 20.08 -16.63 28.75
C GLY A 76 18.94 -15.63 28.60
N LYS A 77 18.59 -15.28 27.36
CA LYS A 77 17.46 -14.38 27.03
C LYS A 77 16.20 -15.13 26.60
N ASP A 78 16.31 -16.44 26.38
CA ASP A 78 15.23 -17.29 25.90
C ASP A 78 14.76 -18.19 27.05
N ARG A 79 13.48 -18.56 27.04
CA ARG A 79 12.91 -19.59 27.92
C ARG A 79 12.63 -20.84 27.13
N VAL A 80 13.05 -21.97 27.65
CA VAL A 80 12.90 -23.28 27.02
C VAL A 80 11.88 -24.08 27.82
N VAL A 81 10.74 -24.39 27.20
CA VAL A 81 9.68 -25.21 27.78
C VAL A 81 9.80 -26.63 27.23
N VAL A 82 9.94 -27.62 28.11
CA VAL A 82 10.03 -29.03 27.74
C VAL A 82 8.69 -29.71 28.01
N LEU A 83 8.02 -30.18 26.96
CA LEU A 83 6.79 -30.95 27.05
C LEU A 83 7.11 -32.44 27.01
N ARG A 84 6.57 -33.20 27.96
CA ARG A 84 6.60 -34.66 27.92
C ARG A 84 5.29 -35.15 27.29
N THR A 85 5.41 -35.66 26.07
CA THR A 85 4.30 -36.22 25.29
C THR A 85 3.83 -37.54 25.92
N PHE A 86 2.57 -37.93 25.69
CA PHE A 86 2.03 -39.22 26.14
C PHE A 86 2.78 -40.44 25.60
N ASP A 87 3.46 -40.30 24.46
CA ASP A 87 4.38 -41.30 23.88
C ASP A 87 5.74 -41.38 24.61
N GLY A 88 5.94 -40.63 25.69
CA GLY A 88 7.19 -40.60 26.46
C GLY A 88 8.33 -39.83 25.78
N LYS A 89 8.04 -39.08 24.72
CA LYS A 89 9.01 -38.21 24.02
C LYS A 89 8.97 -36.80 24.60
N ASP A 90 10.15 -36.24 24.87
CA ASP A 90 10.31 -34.87 25.34
C ASP A 90 10.46 -33.93 24.13
N GLU A 91 9.47 -33.06 23.91
CA GLU A 91 9.53 -31.98 22.92
C GLU A 91 10.00 -30.68 23.56
N THR A 92 10.77 -29.88 22.83
CA THR A 92 11.38 -28.66 23.37
C THR A 92 10.95 -27.44 22.57
N TYR A 93 10.31 -26.49 23.24
CA TYR A 93 9.83 -25.23 22.67
C TYR A 93 10.65 -24.08 23.22
N ARG A 94 11.24 -23.26 22.33
CA ARG A 94 12.04 -22.10 22.71
C ARG A 94 11.23 -20.83 22.53
N VAL A 95 11.01 -20.10 23.61
CA VAL A 95 10.29 -18.83 23.70
C VAL A 95 11.30 -17.69 23.86
N PRO A 96 11.62 -16.93 22.79
CA PRO A 96 12.63 -15.89 22.86
C PRO A 96 12.09 -14.64 23.55
N ALA A 97 12.71 -14.22 24.67
CA ALA A 97 12.37 -12.99 25.41
C ALA A 97 10.85 -12.70 25.53
N GLY A 98 10.06 -13.74 25.79
CA GLY A 98 8.60 -13.70 25.83
C GLY A 98 8.03 -14.04 27.22
N GLU A 99 6.75 -13.73 27.40
CA GLU A 99 6.00 -14.19 28.57
C GLU A 99 5.62 -15.65 28.35
N VAL A 100 5.98 -16.50 29.31
CA VAL A 100 5.55 -17.92 29.31
C VAL A 100 4.22 -17.97 30.01
N GLU A 101 3.22 -18.56 29.36
CA GLU A 101 1.82 -18.58 29.83
C GLU A 101 1.48 -19.87 30.59
N VAL A 102 2.43 -20.81 30.68
CA VAL A 102 2.25 -22.14 31.27
C VAL A 102 3.17 -22.37 32.47
N TYR A 103 2.75 -23.24 33.39
CA TYR A 103 3.50 -23.64 34.58
C TYR A 103 3.94 -25.10 34.50
N GLU A 104 4.95 -25.47 35.30
CA GLU A 104 5.38 -26.86 35.42
C GLU A 104 4.25 -27.72 36.00
N GLY A 105 3.98 -28.85 35.35
CA GLY A 105 2.86 -29.74 35.68
C GLY A 105 1.55 -29.43 34.97
N ASP A 106 1.46 -28.36 34.18
CA ASP A 106 0.28 -28.10 33.35
C ASP A 106 0.18 -29.13 32.22
N ASN A 107 -1.04 -29.58 31.93
CA ASN A 107 -1.34 -30.43 30.79
C ASN A 107 -1.77 -29.53 29.62
N LEU A 108 -1.11 -29.67 28.49
CA LEU A 108 -1.38 -28.91 27.27
C LEU A 108 -1.91 -29.85 26.18
N ASP A 109 -2.88 -29.37 25.41
CA ASP A 109 -3.36 -30.02 24.21
C ASP A 109 -2.71 -29.43 22.95
N SER A 110 -2.81 -30.15 21.83
CA SER A 110 -2.40 -29.64 20.52
C SER A 110 -3.18 -28.35 20.20
N GLY A 111 -2.48 -27.23 20.06
CA GLY A 111 -3.12 -25.94 19.85
C GLY A 111 -3.06 -24.98 21.05
N ASP A 112 -2.62 -25.44 22.23
CA ASP A 112 -2.50 -24.57 23.41
C ASP A 112 -1.27 -23.66 23.36
N VAL A 113 -1.43 -22.42 23.83
CA VAL A 113 -0.36 -21.41 23.83
C VAL A 113 0.60 -21.67 25.00
N ILE A 114 1.85 -21.93 24.66
CA ILE A 114 2.95 -22.18 25.60
C ILE A 114 3.55 -20.86 26.08
N GLY A 115 3.65 -19.90 25.18
CA GLY A 115 4.19 -18.58 25.48
C GLY A 115 4.15 -17.65 24.30
N SER A 116 4.23 -16.37 24.60
CA SER A 116 4.03 -15.30 23.64
C SER A 116 5.20 -14.32 23.68
N TYR A 117 5.69 -13.90 22.53
CA TYR A 117 6.72 -12.86 22.46
C TYR A 117 6.33 -11.73 21.50
N LYS A 118 6.75 -10.50 21.83
CA LYS A 118 6.48 -9.31 21.03
C LYS A 118 7.61 -9.10 20.04
N LYS A 119 7.30 -9.19 18.75
CA LYS A 119 8.24 -8.89 17.66
C LYS A 119 7.82 -7.61 16.96
N TRP A 120 8.79 -6.74 16.71
CA TRP A 120 8.57 -5.59 15.85
C TRP A 120 8.43 -6.01 14.39
N VAL A 121 7.37 -5.55 13.75
CA VAL A 121 7.07 -5.86 12.35
C VAL A 121 6.79 -4.55 11.61
N PRO A 122 7.37 -4.36 10.40
CA PRO A 122 7.02 -3.22 9.56
C PRO A 122 5.53 -3.27 9.21
N GLY A 123 4.87 -2.11 9.32
CA GLY A 123 3.48 -1.98 8.96
C GLY A 123 3.25 -1.99 7.45
N ILE A 124 1.99 -2.19 7.05
CA ILE A 124 1.59 -2.30 5.64
C ILE A 124 2.00 -1.10 4.79
N LEU A 125 1.98 0.12 5.36
CA LEU A 125 2.36 1.33 4.64
C LEU A 125 3.87 1.36 4.34
N LEU A 126 4.69 0.88 5.29
CA LEU A 126 6.14 0.83 5.11
C LEU A 126 6.54 -0.28 4.13
N ILE A 127 5.84 -1.42 4.18
CA ILE A 127 6.01 -2.51 3.21
C ILE A 127 5.64 -2.03 1.80
N GLY A 128 4.49 -1.37 1.65
CA GLY A 128 4.05 -0.81 0.37
C GLY A 128 5.02 0.25 -0.16
N LEU A 129 5.46 1.18 0.69
CA LEU A 129 6.46 2.19 0.34
C LEU A 129 7.76 1.55 -0.16
N TRP A 130 8.28 0.56 0.56
CA TRP A 130 9.49 -0.14 0.15
C TRP A 130 9.34 -0.83 -1.20
N LEU A 131 8.20 -1.49 -1.43
CA LEU A 131 7.90 -2.14 -2.69
C LEU A 131 7.82 -1.12 -3.85
N THR A 132 7.13 0.01 -3.66
CA THR A 132 7.04 1.07 -4.66
C THR A 132 8.41 1.64 -4.99
N LEU A 133 9.24 1.92 -3.99
CA LEU A 133 10.60 2.43 -4.20
C LEU A 133 11.46 1.41 -4.96
N LYS A 134 11.43 0.14 -4.53
CA LYS A 134 12.17 -0.95 -5.17
C LYS A 134 11.77 -1.12 -6.64
N MET A 135 10.47 -1.18 -6.93
CA MET A 135 9.97 -1.34 -8.29
C MET A 135 10.31 -0.11 -9.14
N SER A 136 10.10 1.10 -8.61
CA SER A 136 10.42 2.35 -9.33
C SER A 136 11.90 2.43 -9.71
N PHE A 137 12.78 2.07 -8.78
CA PHE A 137 14.22 2.07 -9.02
C PHE A 137 14.62 1.11 -10.16
N ILE A 138 14.14 -0.13 -10.10
CA ILE A 138 14.42 -1.13 -11.14
C ILE A 138 13.82 -0.69 -12.49
N SER A 139 12.58 -0.20 -12.50
CA SER A 139 11.90 0.28 -13.71
C SER A 139 12.63 1.46 -14.34
N VAL A 140 13.12 2.42 -13.56
CA VAL A 140 13.88 3.57 -14.08
C VAL A 140 15.18 3.11 -14.74
N ILE A 141 15.93 2.21 -14.10
CA ILE A 141 17.17 1.68 -14.68
C ILE A 141 16.87 1.00 -16.02
N LEU A 142 15.89 0.08 -16.06
CA LEU A 142 15.53 -0.62 -17.29
C LEU A 142 15.01 0.34 -18.37
N ALA A 143 14.19 1.32 -18.01
CA ALA A 143 13.67 2.32 -18.93
C ALA A 143 14.79 3.18 -19.54
N VAL A 144 15.80 3.55 -18.75
CA VAL A 144 16.97 4.28 -19.25
C VAL A 144 17.77 3.42 -20.23
N PHE A 145 18.06 2.16 -19.89
CA PHE A 145 18.79 1.26 -20.79
C PHE A 145 18.05 1.03 -22.12
N ILE A 146 16.77 0.67 -22.06
CA ILE A 146 15.94 0.43 -23.25
C ILE A 146 15.76 1.73 -24.04
N GLY A 147 15.49 2.84 -23.36
CA GLY A 147 15.33 4.15 -23.97
C GLY A 147 16.60 4.62 -24.68
N LEU A 148 17.77 4.40 -24.09
CA LEU A 148 19.06 4.73 -24.70
C LEU A 148 19.30 3.90 -25.98
N ILE A 149 19.13 2.58 -25.91
CA ILE A 149 19.31 1.69 -27.06
C ILE A 149 18.36 2.08 -28.20
N THR A 150 17.08 2.26 -27.87
CA THR A 150 16.03 2.62 -28.84
C THR A 150 16.29 4.01 -29.42
N GLY A 151 16.72 4.97 -28.60
CA GLY A 151 17.08 6.33 -29.01
C GLY A 151 18.24 6.34 -30.00
N LEU A 152 19.30 5.58 -29.72
CA LEU A 152 20.45 5.43 -30.62
C LEU A 152 20.04 4.74 -31.94
N ALA A 153 19.26 3.67 -31.85
CA ALA A 153 18.75 2.95 -33.02
C ALA A 153 17.92 3.85 -33.95
N ARG A 154 17.11 4.76 -33.38
CA ARG A 154 16.28 5.71 -34.14
C ARG A 154 17.11 6.70 -34.98
N ILE A 155 18.30 7.10 -34.50
CA ILE A 155 19.18 8.07 -35.19
C ILE A 155 20.11 7.35 -36.19
N SER A 156 20.18 6.02 -36.15
CA SER A 156 21.01 5.23 -37.07
C SER A 156 20.69 5.54 -38.54
N SER A 157 21.75 5.56 -39.37
CA SER A 157 21.63 5.67 -40.82
C SER A 157 21.04 4.41 -41.46
N SER A 158 21.20 3.26 -40.81
CA SER A 158 20.67 1.99 -41.30
C SER A 158 19.15 1.91 -41.13
N PRO A 159 18.39 1.52 -42.17
CA PRO A 159 16.93 1.59 -42.15
C PRO A 159 16.30 0.59 -41.18
N ALA A 160 16.85 -0.63 -41.05
CA ALA A 160 16.24 -1.69 -40.24
C ALA A 160 16.09 -1.33 -38.74
N PRO A 161 17.16 -0.99 -37.98
CA PRO A 161 17.03 -0.65 -36.56
C PRO A 161 16.28 0.66 -36.34
N LYS A 162 16.37 1.60 -37.29
CA LYS A 162 15.63 2.86 -37.25
C LYS A 162 14.12 2.63 -37.29
N TRP A 163 13.63 1.81 -38.23
CA TRP A 163 12.20 1.51 -38.34
C TRP A 163 11.68 0.67 -37.18
N LEU A 164 12.46 -0.30 -36.68
CA LEU A 164 12.10 -1.06 -35.48
C LEU A 164 11.96 -0.14 -34.25
N ALA A 165 12.90 0.79 -34.06
CA ALA A 165 12.85 1.75 -32.97
C ALA A 165 11.64 2.68 -33.07
N ILE A 166 11.33 3.19 -34.27
CA ILE A 166 10.15 4.02 -34.51
C ILE A 166 8.87 3.25 -34.18
N GLY A 167 8.73 2.01 -34.70
CA GLY A 167 7.54 1.18 -34.45
C GLY A 167 7.34 0.86 -32.97
N TYR A 168 8.41 0.51 -32.25
CA TYR A 168 8.34 0.30 -30.80
C TYR A 168 7.89 1.57 -30.05
N ILE A 169 8.48 2.74 -30.35
CA ILE A 169 8.13 4.00 -29.70
C ILE A 169 6.66 4.36 -29.97
N GLU A 170 6.22 4.26 -31.22
CA GLU A 170 4.85 4.57 -31.62
C GLU A 170 3.84 3.62 -30.97
N LEU A 171 4.13 2.32 -30.89
CA LEU A 171 3.25 1.35 -30.24
C LEU A 171 3.12 1.65 -28.74
N ILE A 172 4.24 1.85 -28.04
CA ILE A 172 4.23 2.06 -26.59
C ILE A 172 3.61 3.39 -26.20
N ARG A 173 3.84 4.46 -26.97
CA ARG A 173 3.30 5.81 -26.68
C ARG A 173 1.93 6.06 -27.28
N GLY A 174 1.56 5.34 -28.33
CA GLY A 174 0.30 5.48 -29.05
C GLY A 174 -0.83 4.61 -28.52
N THR A 175 -0.53 3.59 -27.71
CA THR A 175 -1.54 2.73 -27.09
C THR A 175 -1.84 3.14 -25.64
N PRO A 176 -3.11 3.17 -25.20
CA PRO A 176 -3.44 3.45 -23.80
C PRO A 176 -2.80 2.43 -22.86
N LEU A 177 -2.19 2.89 -21.77
CA LEU A 177 -1.56 2.01 -20.76
C LEU A 177 -2.53 0.93 -20.25
N LEU A 178 -3.82 1.29 -20.10
CA LEU A 178 -4.88 0.36 -19.71
C LEU A 178 -4.97 -0.85 -20.65
N VAL A 179 -4.86 -0.64 -21.97
CA VAL A 179 -4.91 -1.72 -22.95
C VAL A 179 -3.69 -2.62 -22.81
N GLN A 180 -2.50 -2.03 -22.61
CA GLN A 180 -1.26 -2.78 -22.43
C GLN A 180 -1.36 -3.71 -21.20
N ILE A 181 -1.77 -3.18 -20.04
CA ILE A 181 -1.90 -4.00 -18.83
C ILE A 181 -2.95 -5.11 -18.99
N TYR A 182 -4.04 -4.86 -19.72
CA TYR A 182 -5.05 -5.88 -20.00
C TYR A 182 -4.49 -7.02 -20.86
N ILE A 183 -3.71 -6.71 -21.89
CA ILE A 183 -3.06 -7.73 -22.72
C ILE A 183 -2.11 -8.59 -21.86
N PHE A 184 -1.26 -7.98 -21.04
CA PHE A 184 -0.38 -8.75 -20.16
C PHE A 184 -1.16 -9.63 -19.17
N TYR A 185 -2.19 -9.07 -18.54
CA TYR A 185 -3.03 -9.82 -17.60
C TYR A 185 -3.70 -11.03 -18.27
N PHE A 186 -4.32 -10.85 -19.44
CA PHE A 186 -5.08 -11.91 -20.11
C PHE A 186 -4.24 -12.82 -21.01
N PHE A 187 -3.05 -12.47 -21.46
CA PHE A 187 -2.29 -13.36 -22.37
C PHE A 187 -1.07 -13.99 -21.71
N ILE A 188 -0.56 -13.41 -20.63
CA ILE A 188 0.67 -13.87 -19.95
C ILE A 188 0.38 -14.31 -18.51
N GLY A 189 -0.60 -13.71 -17.84
CA GLY A 189 -0.91 -13.98 -16.44
C GLY A 189 -1.92 -15.09 -16.16
N GLN A 190 -2.35 -15.84 -17.18
CA GLN A 190 -3.26 -16.99 -17.04
C GLN A 190 -2.48 -18.28 -16.77
#